data_AF-A0A7R9KHB5-F1
#
_entry.id   AF-A0A7R9KHB5-F1
#
_cell.length_a   1.000
_cell.length_b   1.000
_cell.length_c   1.000
_cell.angle_alpha   90.00
_cell.angle_beta   90.00
_cell.angle_gamma   90.00
#
_symmetry.space_group_name_H-M   'P 1'
#
loop_
_entity.id
_entity.type
_entity.pdbx_description
1 polymer ?
#
loop_
_entity_poly.entity_id
_entity_poly.type
_entity_poly.pdbx_seq_one_letter_code
_entity_poly.pdbx_strand_id
1 'polypeptide(L)'
;MAFRTAAEIIQIIISCLICGSVEHKATKLCQALQSINTRALTDAEYREWRTFTTVVQQSGRSFGFTIGGFAPFNKRTLIAIFTFMLNYSFT
;
A
#
# COMPACT_ATOMS: atom_id res chain seq x y z
N MET A 1 -19.67 -20.67 15.92
CA MET A 1 -19.40 -20.20 14.55
C MET A 1 -19.21 -18.69 14.46
N ALA A 2 -20.12 -17.88 15.03
CA ALA A 2 -20.04 -16.41 15.02
C ALA A 2 -18.72 -15.80 15.53
N PHE A 3 -18.10 -16.39 16.56
CA PHE A 3 -16.82 -15.92 17.09
C PHE A 3 -15.65 -16.11 16.09
N ARG A 4 -15.71 -17.18 15.29
CA ARG A 4 -14.66 -17.49 14.31
C ARG A 4 -14.75 -16.53 13.12
N THR A 5 -15.96 -16.25 12.63
CA THR A 5 -16.19 -15.22 11.60
C THR A 5 -15.80 -13.81 12.07
N ALA A 6 -16.08 -13.46 13.33
CA ALA A 6 -15.62 -12.18 13.89
C ALA A 6 -14.08 -12.05 13.92
N ALA A 7 -13.38 -13.13 14.28
CA ALA A 7 -11.91 -13.15 14.28
C ALA A 7 -11.32 -12.97 12.88
N GLU A 8 -11.86 -13.65 11.86
CA GLU A 8 -11.42 -13.52 10.46
C GLU A 8 -11.65 -12.10 9.92
N ILE A 9 -12.79 -11.48 10.24
CA ILE A 9 -13.08 -10.10 9.86
C ILE A 9 -12.07 -9.14 10.51
N ILE A 10 -11.75 -9.33 11.79
CA ILE A 10 -10.74 -8.51 12.48
C ILE A 10 -9.36 -8.66 11.84
N GLN A 11 -8.96 -9.87 11.46
CA GLN A 11 -7.69 -10.10 10.77
C GLN A 11 -7.63 -9.38 9.41
N ILE A 12 -8.72 -9.38 8.65
CA ILE A 12 -8.80 -8.63 7.38
C ILE A 12 -8.69 -7.12 7.65
N ILE A 13 -9.36 -6.60 8.69
CA ILE A 13 -9.26 -5.18 9.07
C ILE A 13 -7.83 -4.79 9.39
N ILE A 14 -7.17 -5.56 10.24
CA ILE A 14 -5.77 -5.30 10.66
C ILE A 14 -4.85 -5.38 9.44
N SER A 15 -5.02 -6.38 8.57
CA SER A 15 -4.21 -6.54 7.37
C SER A 15 -4.37 -5.35 6.41
N CYS A 16 -5.61 -4.93 6.12
CA CYS A 16 -5.86 -3.75 5.29
C CYS A 16 -5.26 -2.45 5.88
N LEU A 17 -5.28 -2.29 7.20
CA LEU A 17 -4.71 -1.11 7.87
C LEU A 17 -3.18 -1.12 7.85
N ILE A 18 -2.53 -2.24 8.17
CA ILE A 18 -1.08 -2.37 8.18
C ILE A 18 -0.53 -2.25 6.75
N CYS A 19 -1.05 -3.04 5.82
CA CYS A 19 -0.61 -3.02 4.43
C CYS A 19 -0.83 -1.65 3.78
N GLY A 20 -1.98 -1.02 4.02
CA GLY A 20 -2.27 0.33 3.54
C GLY A 20 -1.35 1.40 4.16
N SER A 21 -0.96 1.24 5.43
CA SER A 21 -0.01 2.16 6.08
C SER A 21 1.40 2.03 5.52
N VAL A 22 1.83 0.80 5.21
CA VAL A 22 3.13 0.55 4.55
C VAL A 22 3.13 1.15 3.14
N GLU A 23 2.08 0.92 2.35
CA GLU A 23 1.89 1.53 1.02
C GLU A 23 2.00 3.06 1.09
N HIS A 24 1.29 3.68 2.04
CA HIS A 24 1.29 5.13 2.20
C HIS A 24 2.67 5.69 2.62
N LYS A 25 3.38 5.02 3.54
CA LYS A 25 4.73 5.42 3.96
C LYS A 25 5.75 5.26 2.82
N ALA A 26 5.68 4.15 2.08
CA ALA A 26 6.55 3.91 0.93
C ALA A 26 6.33 4.96 -0.17
N THR A 27 5.06 5.32 -0.42
CA THR A 27 4.71 6.38 -1.37
C THR A 27 5.26 7.75 -0.93
N LYS A 28 5.11 8.10 0.35
CA LYS A 28 5.69 9.34 0.91
C LYS A 28 7.21 9.37 0.81
N LEU A 29 7.88 8.25 1.08
CA LEU A 29 9.33 8.14 0.94
C LEU A 29 9.76 8.36 -0.52
N CYS A 30 9.07 7.74 -1.48
CA CYS A 30 9.34 7.94 -2.90
C CYS A 30 9.13 9.41 -3.32
N GLN A 31 8.06 10.06 -2.84
CA GLN A 31 7.80 11.47 -3.12
C GLN A 31 8.88 12.38 -2.52
N ALA A 32 9.31 12.11 -1.28
CA ALA A 32 10.40 12.85 -0.65
C ALA A 32 11.71 12.69 -1.44
N LEU A 33 12.04 11.48 -1.87
CA LEU A 33 13.24 11.20 -2.67
C LEU A 33 13.18 11.85 -4.06
N GLN A 34 12.00 11.93 -4.68
CA GLN A 34 11.80 12.65 -5.94
C GLN A 34 11.93 14.17 -5.77
N SER A 35 11.63 14.70 -4.59
CA SER A 35 11.73 16.14 -4.29
C SER A 35 13.16 16.61 -3.95
N ILE A 36 14.13 15.70 -3.86
CA ILE A 36 15.51 16.06 -3.55
C ILE A 36 16.10 16.88 -4.70
N ASN A 37 16.73 18.00 -4.36
CA ASN A 37 17.47 18.81 -5.31
C ASN A 37 18.76 18.07 -5.73
N THR A 38 18.76 17.54 -6.95
CA THR A 38 19.85 16.72 -7.50
C THR A 38 21.21 17.43 -7.53
N ARG A 39 21.22 18.77 -7.45
CA ARG A 39 22.44 19.60 -7.46
C ARG A 39 23.18 19.64 -6.12
N ALA A 40 22.55 19.18 -5.04
CA ALA A 40 23.14 19.18 -3.70
C ALA A 40 23.71 17.82 -3.28
N LEU A 41 23.60 16.78 -4.12
CA LEU A 41 24.13 15.45 -3.82
C LEU A 41 25.59 15.34 -4.25
N THR A 42 26.36 14.58 -3.48
CA THR A 42 27.67 14.09 -3.91
C THR A 42 27.51 13.02 -5.02
N ASP A 43 28.58 12.74 -5.78
CA ASP A 43 28.53 11.78 -6.89
C ASP A 43 28.09 10.36 -6.45
N ALA A 44 28.47 9.96 -5.23
CA ALA A 44 28.05 8.68 -4.65
C ALA A 44 26.55 8.65 -4.36
N GLU A 45 26.03 9.67 -3.68
CA GLU A 45 24.60 9.78 -3.33
C GLU A 45 23.74 9.96 -4.59
N TYR A 46 24.24 10.67 -5.61
CA TYR A 46 23.57 10.80 -6.90
C TYR A 46 23.45 9.45 -7.62
N ARG A 47 24.48 8.60 -7.54
CA ARG A 47 24.44 7.24 -8.13
C ARG A 47 23.44 6.34 -7.42
N GLU A 48 23.37 6.41 -6.09
CA GLU A 48 22.37 5.68 -5.29
C GLU A 48 20.96 6.17 -5.58
N TRP A 49 20.77 7.50 -5.58
CA TRP A 49 19.49 8.13 -5.94
C TRP A 49 19.04 7.72 -7.34
N ARG A 50 19.93 7.75 -8.34
CA ARG A 50 19.62 7.35 -9.71
C ARG A 50 19.22 5.89 -9.80
N THR A 51 19.92 5.00 -9.08
CA THR A 51 19.60 3.58 -9.02
C THR A 51 18.21 3.38 -8.40
N PHE A 52 17.93 4.05 -7.29
CA PHE A 52 16.63 4.02 -6.63
C PHE A 52 15.51 4.54 -7.55
N THR A 53 15.68 5.70 -8.18
CA THR A 53 14.68 6.25 -9.11
C THR A 53 14.43 5.34 -10.30
N THR A 54 15.47 4.67 -10.80
CA THR A 54 15.35 3.72 -11.92
C THR A 54 14.52 2.52 -11.48
N VAL A 55 14.81 1.95 -10.31
CA VAL A 55 14.04 0.82 -9.76
C VAL A 55 12.58 1.21 -9.53
N VAL A 56 12.32 2.37 -8.93
CA VAL A 56 10.95 2.84 -8.66
C VAL A 56 10.18 3.12 -9.96
N GLN A 57 10.81 3.78 -10.94
CA GLN A 57 10.17 4.08 -12.24
C GLN A 57 9.94 2.82 -13.08
N GLN A 58 10.92 1.91 -13.15
CA GLN A 58 10.79 0.65 -13.87
C GLN A 58 9.79 -0.31 -13.21
N SER A 59 9.67 -0.25 -11.89
CA SER A 59 8.72 -1.09 -11.19
C SER A 59 7.28 -0.75 -11.56
N GLY A 60 6.97 0.51 -11.90
CA GLY A 60 5.62 0.95 -12.35
C GLY A 60 4.45 0.55 -11.44
N ARG A 61 4.76 -0.02 -10.28
CA ARG A 61 3.87 -0.79 -9.42
C ARG A 61 3.59 0.05 -8.20
N SER A 62 2.31 0.26 -7.92
CA SER A 62 1.88 0.76 -6.62
C SER A 62 2.54 -0.11 -5.56
N PHE A 63 3.29 0.50 -4.64
CA PHE A 63 3.82 -0.21 -3.49
C PHE A 63 2.63 -0.68 -2.67
N GLY A 64 2.27 -1.96 -2.74
CA GLY A 64 1.09 -2.44 -2.04
C GLY A 64 1.02 -3.95 -2.04
N PHE A 65 0.41 -4.49 -1.00
CA PHE A 65 0.03 -5.89 -0.96
C PHE A 65 -1.27 -6.05 -1.72
N THR A 66 -1.41 -7.09 -2.54
CA THR A 66 -2.66 -7.36 -3.27
C THR A 66 -3.24 -8.71 -2.86
N ILE A 67 -4.55 -8.77 -2.62
CA ILE A 67 -5.29 -10.03 -2.50
C ILE A 67 -5.40 -10.65 -3.90
N GLY A 68 -4.84 -11.85 -4.07
CA GLY A 68 -4.92 -12.63 -5.30
C GLY A 68 -4.26 -11.99 -6.53
N GLY A 69 -3.52 -10.89 -6.37
CA GLY A 69 -2.95 -10.13 -7.50
C GLY A 69 -3.90 -9.10 -8.12
N PHE A 70 -5.13 -8.96 -7.61
CA PHE A 70 -6.18 -8.13 -8.23
C PHE A 70 -6.56 -6.92 -7.37
N ALA A 71 -6.76 -7.10 -6.06
CA ALA A 71 -7.27 -6.04 -5.19
C ALA A 71 -6.20 -5.57 -4.18
N PRO A 72 -5.88 -4.28 -4.09
CA PRO A 72 -4.90 -3.79 -3.12
C PRO A 72 -5.44 -3.89 -1.68
N PHE A 73 -4.61 -4.34 -0.74
CA PHE A 73 -4.89 -4.34 0.70
C PHE A 73 -4.75 -2.93 1.25
N ASN A 74 -5.76 -2.10 0.99
CA ASN A 74 -5.84 -0.75 1.49
C ASN A 74 -7.24 -0.41 2.02
N LYS A 75 -7.38 0.78 2.59
CA LYS A 75 -8.63 1.27 3.19
C LYS A 75 -9.82 1.23 2.21
N ARG A 76 -9.59 1.38 0.90
CA ARG A 76 -10.67 1.35 -0.10
C ARG A 76 -11.28 -0.04 -0.21
N THR A 77 -10.44 -1.07 -0.26
CA THR A 77 -10.87 -2.47 -0.29
C THR A 77 -11.60 -2.85 0.99
N LEU A 78 -11.14 -2.36 2.13
CA LEU A 78 -11.85 -2.53 3.41
C LEU A 78 -13.28 -1.97 3.35
N ILE A 79 -13.43 -0.72 2.89
CA ILE A 79 -14.74 -0.06 2.76
C ILE A 79 -15.64 -0.83 1.79
N ALA A 80 -15.09 -1.31 0.67
CA ALA A 80 -15.84 -2.10 -0.30
C ALA A 80 -16.36 -3.42 0.30
N ILE A 81 -15.54 -4.14 1.06
CA ILE A 81 -15.93 -5.37 1.76
C ILE A 81 -17.06 -5.08 2.76
N PHE A 82 -16.92 -4.03 3.59
CA PHE A 82 -17.98 -3.66 4.54
C PHE A 82 -19.28 -3.26 3.86
N THR A 83 -19.18 -2.48 2.78
CA THR A 83 -20.36 -2.05 2.00
C THR A 83 -21.06 -3.26 1.39
N PHE A 84 -20.30 -4.21 0.86
CA PHE A 84 -20.84 -5.46 0.34
C PHE A 84 -21.54 -6.27 1.43
N MET A 85 -20.90 -6.47 2.60
CA MET A 85 -21.50 -7.24 3.70
C MET A 85 -22.77 -6.59 4.27
N LEU A 86 -22.79 -5.26 4.36
CA LEU A 86 -23.98 -4.53 4.82
C LEU A 86 -25.12 -4.64 3.81
N ASN A 87 -24.86 -4.47 2.51
CA ASN A 87 -25.89 -4.60 1.48
C ASN A 87 -26.43 -6.04 1.37
N TYR A 88 -25.57 -7.06 1.53
CA TYR A 88 -25.98 -8.46 1.50
C TYR A 88 -26.83 -8.86 2.72
N SER A 89 -26.71 -8.13 3.84
CA SER A 89 -27.51 -8.39 5.04
C SER A 89 -28.93 -7.81 4.96
N PHE A 90 -29.25 -7.03 3.90
CA PHE A 90 -30.56 -6.43 3.65
C PHE A 90 -31.36 -7.11 2.54
N THR A 91 -30.91 -8.27 2.05
CA THR A 91 -31.60 -9.10 1.04
C THR A 91 -31.85 -10.49 1.60
#